data_AF-A0A3R6IDZ9-F1
#
_entry.id   AF-A0A3R6IDZ9-F1
#
_cell.length_a   1.000
_cell.length_b   1.000
_cell.length_c   1.000
_cell.angle_alpha   90.00
_cell.angle_beta   90.00
_cell.angle_gamma   90.00
#
_symmetry.space_group_name_H-M   'P 1'
#
loop_
_entity.id
_entity.type
_entity.pdbx_description
1 polymer ?
#
loop_
_entity_poly.entity_id
_entity_poly.type
_entity_poly.pdbx_seq_one_letter_code
_entity_poly.pdbx_strand_id
1 'polypeptide(L)'
;MPCPHNEITIVQRSQRQSAVAAAAYQSGEKLFCEYDQQVKHYPEKRGIVHNEILLPANAPRSYADRNTLWNAAEAVEKQWNSQLARRWVLTIPREIPPDQYAVLVREFCEQQFVSKGMIADFAIHDPHPPGHNPHAHVMLTMRAMDEHGKWLPKSRKVYDLDE
;
A
#
# COMPACT_ATOMS: atom_id res chain seq x y z
N MET A 1 7.10 -21.96 -17.53
CA MET A 1 6.85 -21.17 -16.30
C MET A 1 5.41 -20.70 -16.35
N PRO A 2 4.57 -20.98 -15.34
CA PRO A 2 3.27 -20.32 -15.24
C PRO A 2 3.51 -18.81 -15.19
N CYS A 3 2.72 -18.05 -15.95
CA CYS A 3 2.78 -16.59 -15.94
C CYS A 3 2.37 -16.13 -14.52
N PRO A 4 3.26 -15.51 -13.73
CA PRO A 4 2.88 -15.01 -12.42
C PRO A 4 1.78 -13.96 -12.62
N HIS A 5 0.65 -14.13 -11.95
CA HIS A 5 -0.43 -13.15 -12.01
C HIS A 5 0.05 -11.87 -11.33
N ASN A 6 0.03 -10.77 -12.07
CA ASN A 6 0.27 -9.45 -11.54
C ASN A 6 -0.92 -8.54 -11.86
N GLU A 7 -1.36 -7.78 -10.86
CA GLU A 7 -2.47 -6.84 -11.04
C GLU A 7 -2.10 -5.50 -10.41
N ILE A 8 -2.17 -4.42 -11.20
CA ILE A 8 -1.97 -3.05 -10.73
C ILE A 8 -3.30 -2.33 -10.81
N THR A 9 -3.77 -1.82 -9.66
CA THR A 9 -4.97 -1.00 -9.57
C THR A 9 -4.69 0.27 -8.78
N ILE A 10 -5.60 1.24 -8.87
CA ILE A 10 -5.53 2.48 -8.08
C ILE A 10 -6.73 2.50 -7.14
N VAL A 11 -6.48 2.81 -5.87
CA VAL A 11 -7.52 3.11 -4.90
C VAL A 11 -8.02 4.53 -5.18
N GLN A 12 -9.24 4.67 -5.66
CA GLN A 12 -9.82 5.94 -6.13
C GLN A 12 -11.05 6.33 -5.33
N ARG A 13 -11.07 7.57 -4.85
CA ARG A 13 -12.19 8.11 -4.08
C ARG A 13 -13.48 8.23 -4.91
N SER A 14 -13.36 8.56 -6.20
CA SER A 14 -14.50 8.61 -7.14
C SER A 14 -15.21 7.26 -7.28
N GLN A 15 -14.50 6.16 -7.04
CA GLN A 15 -15.04 4.79 -7.06
C GLN A 15 -15.49 4.32 -5.66
N ARG A 16 -15.68 5.27 -4.72
CA ARG A 16 -16.06 5.03 -3.32
C ARG A 16 -15.07 4.12 -2.58
N GLN A 17 -13.81 4.12 -3.00
CA GLN A 17 -12.75 3.38 -2.32
C GLN A 17 -12.06 4.27 -1.28
N SER A 18 -11.45 3.63 -0.29
CA SER A 18 -10.66 4.27 0.76
C SER A 18 -9.32 3.54 0.93
N ALA A 19 -8.25 4.30 1.14
CA ALA A 19 -6.94 3.73 1.42
C ALA A 19 -6.91 3.04 2.79
N VAL A 20 -7.54 3.63 3.81
CA VAL A 20 -7.65 3.01 5.15
C VAL A 20 -8.43 1.69 5.07
N ALA A 21 -9.52 1.65 4.31
CA ALA A 21 -10.28 0.41 4.11
C ALA A 21 -9.45 -0.67 3.39
N ALA A 22 -8.72 -0.30 2.33
CA ALA A 22 -7.87 -1.23 1.60
C ALA A 22 -6.69 -1.76 2.47
N ALA A 23 -6.11 -0.90 3.30
CA ALA A 23 -5.04 -1.26 4.22
C ALA A 23 -5.53 -2.21 5.32
N ALA A 24 -6.67 -1.92 5.94
CA ALA A 24 -7.31 -2.80 6.92
C ALA A 24 -7.63 -4.17 6.31
N TYR A 25 -8.17 -4.18 5.08
CA TYR A 25 -8.51 -5.41 4.38
C TYR A 25 -7.29 -6.29 4.05
N GLN A 26 -6.17 -5.71 3.62
CA GLN A 26 -4.97 -6.51 3.30
C GLN A 26 -4.22 -6.98 4.55
N SER A 27 -4.15 -6.16 5.59
CA SER A 27 -3.37 -6.45 6.80
C SER A 27 -4.13 -7.27 7.84
N GLY A 28 -5.48 -7.26 7.79
CA GLY A 28 -6.33 -7.83 8.83
C GLY A 28 -6.49 -6.92 10.06
N GLU A 29 -5.91 -5.71 10.04
CA GLU A 29 -5.99 -4.79 11.17
C GLU A 29 -7.33 -4.05 11.23
N LYS A 30 -7.70 -3.64 12.44
CA LYS A 30 -8.83 -2.75 12.71
C LYS A 30 -8.33 -1.31 12.67
N LEU A 31 -8.70 -0.56 11.62
CA LEU A 31 -8.24 0.82 11.40
C LEU A 31 -9.43 1.80 11.43
N PHE A 32 -9.22 3.01 11.94
CA PHE A 32 -10.22 4.08 11.88
C PHE A 32 -9.94 5.05 10.74
N CYS A 33 -10.92 5.30 9.88
CA CYS A 33 -10.82 6.24 8.78
C CYS A 33 -11.37 7.60 9.21
N GLU A 34 -10.51 8.62 9.28
CA GLU A 34 -10.90 9.97 9.68
C GLU A 34 -11.76 10.66 8.61
N TYR A 35 -11.60 10.28 7.33
CA TYR A 35 -12.34 10.90 6.24
C TYR A 35 -13.85 10.61 6.29
N ASP A 36 -14.22 9.34 6.53
CA ASP A 36 -15.63 8.91 6.59
C ASP A 36 -16.13 8.61 8.00
N GLN A 37 -15.27 8.78 9.02
CA GLN A 37 -15.54 8.56 10.44
C GLN A 37 -15.99 7.11 10.76
N GLN A 38 -15.47 6.13 10.00
CA GLN A 38 -15.81 4.72 10.20
C GLN A 38 -14.59 3.88 10.58
N VAL A 39 -14.84 2.88 11.42
CA VAL A 39 -13.90 1.80 11.66
C VAL A 39 -13.97 0.80 10.51
N LYS A 40 -12.82 0.45 9.94
CA LYS A 40 -12.61 -0.56 8.91
C LYS A 40 -12.02 -1.79 9.56
N HIS A 41 -12.77 -2.89 9.54
CA HIS A 41 -12.36 -4.15 10.17
C HIS A 41 -13.02 -5.31 9.41
N TYR A 42 -12.21 -6.26 8.97
CA TYR A 42 -12.62 -7.36 8.12
C TYR A 42 -12.18 -8.69 8.74
N PRO A 43 -12.77 -9.10 9.86
CA PRO A 43 -12.34 -10.28 10.64
C PRO A 43 -12.47 -11.61 9.87
N GLU A 44 -13.24 -11.62 8.78
CA GLU A 44 -13.34 -12.75 7.87
C GLU A 44 -12.09 -12.96 7.00
N LYS A 45 -11.19 -11.98 6.91
CA LYS A 45 -9.91 -12.13 6.19
C LYS A 45 -9.00 -13.09 6.96
N ARG A 46 -8.69 -14.22 6.31
CA ARG A 46 -7.84 -15.29 6.84
C ARG A 46 -6.65 -15.51 5.91
N GLY A 47 -5.65 -16.24 6.40
CA GLY A 47 -4.47 -16.61 5.61
C GLY A 47 -3.45 -15.49 5.46
N ILE A 48 -3.55 -14.40 6.22
CA ILE A 48 -2.48 -13.41 6.31
C ILE A 48 -1.35 -14.04 7.12
N VAL A 49 -0.20 -14.26 6.48
CA VAL A 49 0.97 -14.89 7.10
C VAL A 49 2.05 -13.89 7.49
N HIS A 50 2.00 -12.68 6.90
CA HIS A 50 2.91 -11.58 7.21
C HIS A 50 2.29 -10.25 6.79
N ASN A 51 2.60 -9.17 7.50
CA ASN A 51 2.39 -7.81 7.01
C ASN A 51 3.44 -6.85 7.59
N GLU A 52 3.80 -5.81 6.85
CA GLU A 52 4.75 -4.79 7.30
C GLU A 52 4.64 -3.50 6.47
N ILE A 53 5.22 -2.42 7.00
CA ILE A 53 5.36 -1.14 6.29
C ILE A 53 6.84 -0.80 6.16
N LEU A 54 7.26 -0.50 4.94
CA LEU A 54 8.61 -0.07 4.60
C LEU A 54 8.61 1.43 4.30
N LEU A 55 9.50 2.14 5.01
CA LEU A 55 9.63 3.58 4.95
C LEU A 55 10.90 3.98 4.16
N PRO A 56 10.82 4.95 3.24
CA PRO A 56 12.00 5.59 2.69
C PRO A 56 12.67 6.46 3.77
N ALA A 57 13.94 6.82 3.57
CA ALA A 57 14.75 7.54 4.56
C ALA A 57 14.10 8.82 5.10
N ASN A 58 13.36 9.54 4.25
CA ASN A 58 12.74 10.82 4.59
C ASN A 58 11.34 10.70 5.19
N ALA A 59 10.76 9.49 5.27
CA ALA A 59 9.43 9.33 5.82
C ALA A 59 9.43 9.42 7.35
N PRO A 60 8.47 10.13 7.96
CA PRO A 60 8.26 10.12 9.40
C PRO A 60 8.13 8.70 9.94
N ARG A 61 8.86 8.39 11.03
CA ARG A 61 8.78 7.06 11.68
C ARG A 61 7.37 6.71 12.16
N SER A 62 6.54 7.72 12.44
CA SER A 62 5.13 7.51 12.79
C SER A 62 4.33 6.84 11.69
N TYR A 63 4.77 6.89 10.42
CA TYR A 63 4.12 6.17 9.32
C TYR A 63 4.42 4.67 9.29
N ALA A 64 5.25 4.16 10.22
CA ALA A 64 5.29 2.73 10.49
C ALA A 64 4.00 2.23 11.16
N ASP A 65 3.18 3.13 11.72
CA ASP A 65 1.81 2.84 12.11
C ASP A 65 0.86 2.99 10.91
N ARG A 66 0.16 1.90 10.60
CA ARG A 66 -0.70 1.79 9.42
C ARG A 66 -1.87 2.75 9.44
N ASN A 67 -2.46 2.96 10.62
CA ASN A 67 -3.60 3.86 10.74
C ASN A 67 -3.18 5.32 10.50
N THR A 68 -2.02 5.71 11.04
CA THR A 68 -1.42 7.03 10.89
C THR A 68 -1.03 7.30 9.44
N LEU A 69 -0.35 6.35 8.79
CA LEU A 69 0.05 6.47 7.39
C LEU A 69 -1.15 6.73 6.47
N TRP A 70 -2.15 5.85 6.51
CA TRP A 70 -3.22 5.90 5.52
C TRP A 70 -4.24 7.02 5.76
N ASN A 71 -4.43 7.47 7.01
CA ASN A 71 -5.15 8.72 7.26
C ASN A 71 -4.37 9.94 6.75
N ALA A 72 -3.05 9.99 6.94
CA ALA A 72 -2.25 11.10 6.39
C ALA A 72 -2.29 11.14 4.85
N ALA A 73 -2.26 9.97 4.20
CA ALA A 73 -2.40 9.86 2.75
C ALA A 73 -3.81 10.28 2.26
N GLU A 74 -4.88 9.93 2.97
CA GLU A 74 -6.25 10.40 2.67
C GLU A 74 -6.38 11.92 2.85
N ALA A 75 -5.79 12.48 3.91
CA ALA A 75 -5.93 13.88 4.29
C ALA A 75 -5.22 14.85 3.32
N VAL A 76 -4.08 14.46 2.76
CA VAL A 76 -3.38 15.28 1.75
C VAL A 76 -4.13 15.33 0.41
N GLU A 77 -4.99 14.35 0.15
CA GLU A 77 -5.81 14.26 -1.05
C GLU A 77 -7.16 14.97 -0.85
N LYS A 78 -7.30 16.16 -1.45
CA LYS A 78 -8.47 17.05 -1.20
C LYS A 78 -9.61 16.92 -2.21
N GLN A 79 -9.38 16.31 -3.38
CA GLN A 79 -10.38 16.26 -4.45
C GLN A 79 -11.31 15.05 -4.31
N TRP A 80 -12.55 15.17 -4.76
CA TRP A 80 -13.54 14.08 -4.71
C TRP A 80 -13.13 12.85 -5.53
N ASN A 81 -12.32 13.05 -6.58
CA ASN A 81 -11.79 12.03 -7.47
C ASN A 81 -10.31 11.69 -7.23
N SER A 82 -9.80 11.98 -6.02
CA SER A 82 -8.39 11.73 -5.71
C SER A 82 -8.03 10.25 -5.82
N GLN A 83 -6.84 10.00 -6.36
CA GLN A 83 -6.17 8.69 -6.30
C GLN A 83 -5.40 8.61 -4.99
N LEU A 84 -5.73 7.64 -4.13
CA LEU A 84 -5.30 7.60 -2.73
C LEU A 84 -4.07 6.71 -2.54
N ALA A 85 -4.03 5.58 -3.25
CA ALA A 85 -2.93 4.62 -3.22
C ALA A 85 -2.84 3.88 -4.56
N ARG A 86 -1.65 3.37 -4.88
CA ARG A 86 -1.48 2.35 -5.91
C ARG A 86 -1.45 0.99 -5.22
N ARG A 87 -2.25 0.04 -5.71
CA ARG A 87 -2.26 -1.33 -5.21
C ARG A 87 -1.61 -2.25 -6.25
N TRP A 88 -0.75 -3.13 -5.79
CA TRP A 88 -0.09 -4.13 -6.59
C TRP A 88 -0.29 -5.51 -5.97
N VAL A 89 -0.78 -6.48 -6.73
CA VAL A 89 -0.89 -7.88 -6.31
C VAL A 89 0.15 -8.70 -7.07
N LEU A 90 0.92 -9.51 -6.35
CA LEU A 90 2.03 -10.31 -6.87
C LEU A 90 1.90 -11.75 -6.39
N THR A 91 1.93 -12.73 -7.29
CA THR A 91 2.05 -14.14 -6.90
C THR A 91 3.47 -14.47 -6.44
N ILE A 92 3.58 -15.26 -5.37
CA ILE A 92 4.83 -15.88 -4.93
C ILE A 92 4.86 -17.32 -5.50
N PRO A 93 5.97 -17.78 -6.11
CA PRO A 93 6.05 -19.17 -6.57
C PRO A 93 5.89 -20.14 -5.40
N ARG A 94 5.13 -21.22 -5.59
CA ARG A 94 4.82 -22.22 -4.55
C ARG A 94 6.05 -23.02 -4.12
N GLU A 95 7.10 -22.99 -4.92
CA GLU A 95 8.38 -23.63 -4.66
C GLU A 95 9.22 -22.84 -3.64
N ILE A 96 8.88 -21.57 -3.40
CA ILE A 96 9.56 -20.76 -2.37
C ILE A 96 9.10 -21.23 -0.98
N PRO A 97 10.03 -21.49 -0.04
CA PRO A 97 9.68 -21.82 1.33
C PRO A 97 8.93 -20.67 2.04
N PRO A 98 7.88 -20.95 2.85
CA PRO A 98 7.10 -19.91 3.52
C PRO A 98 7.89 -18.94 4.40
N ASP A 99 8.99 -19.41 5.00
CA ASP A 99 9.91 -18.60 5.80
C ASP A 99 10.68 -17.56 4.98
N GLN A 100 10.74 -17.71 3.65
CA GLN A 100 11.40 -16.78 2.74
C GLN A 100 10.45 -15.74 2.12
N TYR A 101 9.13 -15.90 2.26
CA TYR A 101 8.16 -14.99 1.62
C TYR A 101 8.38 -13.53 2.02
N ALA A 102 8.54 -13.27 3.31
CA ALA A 102 8.71 -11.91 3.82
C ALA A 102 10.00 -11.26 3.29
N VAL A 103 11.11 -12.02 3.24
CA VAL A 103 12.39 -11.54 2.72
C VAL A 103 12.26 -11.18 1.24
N LEU A 104 11.70 -12.09 0.44
CA LEU A 104 11.52 -11.88 -1.00
C LEU A 104 10.69 -10.62 -1.31
N VAL A 105 9.53 -10.47 -0.65
CA VAL A 105 8.64 -9.33 -0.88
C VAL A 105 9.25 -8.03 -0.36
N ARG A 106 9.95 -8.07 0.78
CA ARG A 106 10.65 -6.91 1.34
C ARG A 106 11.71 -6.40 0.38
N GLU A 107 12.63 -7.25 -0.06
CA GLU A 107 13.72 -6.86 -0.97
C GLU A 107 13.17 -6.30 -2.28
N PHE A 108 12.13 -6.93 -2.83
CA PHE A 108 11.44 -6.42 -4.01
C PHE A 108 10.86 -5.01 -3.76
N CYS A 109 10.14 -4.82 -2.65
CA CYS A 109 9.54 -3.53 -2.34
C CYS A 109 10.58 -2.44 -2.07
N GLU A 110 11.67 -2.78 -1.38
CA GLU A 110 12.79 -1.86 -1.12
C GLU A 110 13.42 -1.38 -2.43
N GLN A 111 13.79 -2.32 -3.30
CA GLN A 111 14.45 -2.01 -4.57
C GLN A 111 13.53 -1.28 -5.55
N GLN A 112 12.25 -1.68 -5.63
CA GLN A 112 11.36 -1.19 -6.67
C GLN A 112 10.55 0.05 -6.27
N PHE A 113 10.30 0.27 -4.97
CA PHE A 113 9.46 1.37 -4.50
C PHE A 113 10.14 2.29 -3.50
N VAL A 114 10.66 1.73 -2.42
CA VAL A 114 11.19 2.51 -1.30
C VAL A 114 12.41 3.31 -1.74
N SER A 115 13.28 2.71 -2.56
CA SER A 115 14.41 3.39 -3.21
C SER A 115 14.01 4.61 -4.06
N LYS A 116 12.75 4.67 -4.50
CA LYS A 116 12.17 5.76 -5.30
C LYS A 116 11.32 6.73 -4.45
N GLY A 117 11.39 6.61 -3.13
CA GLY A 117 10.74 7.52 -2.18
C GLY A 117 9.26 7.21 -1.90
N MET A 118 8.75 6.05 -2.32
CA MET A 118 7.40 5.59 -1.95
C MET A 118 7.44 4.87 -0.59
N ILE A 119 6.39 5.04 0.22
CA ILE A 119 6.14 4.12 1.35
C ILE A 119 5.42 2.90 0.78
N ALA A 120 5.84 1.70 1.20
CA ALA A 120 5.23 0.44 0.80
C ALA A 120 4.64 -0.28 2.02
N ASP A 121 3.32 -0.43 2.06
CA ASP A 121 2.61 -1.26 3.02
C ASP A 121 2.22 -2.56 2.33
N PHE A 122 2.74 -3.69 2.79
CA PHE A 122 2.39 -4.98 2.18
C PHE A 122 1.91 -6.01 3.18
N ALA A 123 1.12 -6.94 2.68
CA ALA A 123 0.68 -8.13 3.38
C ALA A 123 0.80 -9.35 2.47
N ILE A 124 1.28 -10.47 3.02
CA ILE A 124 1.40 -11.74 2.33
C ILE A 124 0.26 -12.63 2.79
N HIS A 125 -0.47 -13.16 1.81
CA HIS A 125 -1.60 -14.05 2.00
C HIS A 125 -1.24 -15.43 1.45
N ASP A 126 -1.47 -16.48 2.23
CA ASP A 126 -1.37 -17.87 1.80
C ASP A 126 -2.58 -18.66 2.36
N PRO A 127 -3.58 -18.97 1.51
CA PRO A 127 -4.73 -19.75 1.94
C PRO A 127 -4.33 -21.19 2.28
N HIS A 128 -4.81 -21.72 3.41
CA HIS A 128 -4.56 -23.11 3.78
C HIS A 128 -5.18 -24.10 2.75
N PRO A 129 -4.54 -25.25 2.47
CA PRO A 129 -5.09 -26.27 1.58
C PRO A 129 -6.52 -26.73 1.94
N PRO A 130 -7.39 -26.98 0.93
CA PRO A 130 -7.17 -26.73 -0.49
C PRO A 130 -7.19 -25.22 -0.78
N GLY A 131 -6.15 -24.69 -1.43
CA GLY A 131 -6.07 -23.24 -1.68
C GLY A 131 -4.68 -22.60 -1.65
N HIS A 132 -3.62 -23.37 -1.37
CA HIS A 132 -2.24 -22.85 -1.31
C HIS A 132 -1.91 -22.01 -2.56
N ASN A 133 -1.77 -20.71 -2.34
CA ASN A 133 -1.60 -19.71 -3.39
C ASN A 133 -0.98 -18.47 -2.74
N PRO A 134 0.31 -18.54 -2.39
CA PRO A 134 0.98 -17.44 -1.71
C PRO A 134 1.04 -16.24 -2.66
N HIS A 135 0.60 -15.08 -2.17
CA HIS A 135 0.61 -13.83 -2.92
C HIS A 135 0.76 -12.64 -1.98
N ALA A 136 1.33 -11.56 -2.48
CA ALA A 136 1.49 -10.31 -1.74
C ALA A 136 0.54 -9.26 -2.30
N HIS A 137 -0.11 -8.52 -1.40
CA HIS A 137 -0.76 -7.25 -1.69
C HIS A 137 0.19 -6.14 -1.22
N VAL A 138 0.52 -5.21 -2.11
CA VAL A 138 1.38 -4.05 -1.83
C VAL A 138 0.58 -2.78 -2.10
N MET A 139 0.47 -1.92 -1.11
CA MET A 139 -0.09 -0.58 -1.25
C MET A 139 1.04 0.45 -1.18
N LEU A 140 1.05 1.36 -2.16
CA LEU A 140 2.08 2.38 -2.34
C LEU A 140 1.47 3.76 -2.24
N THR A 141 2.18 4.68 -1.59
CA THR A 141 1.79 6.09 -1.54
C THR A 141 1.87 6.73 -2.92
N MET A 142 0.93 7.63 -3.22
CA MET A 142 0.88 8.34 -4.50
C MET A 142 1.77 9.58 -4.55
N ARG A 143 2.33 9.98 -3.41
CA ARG A 143 3.21 11.13 -3.25
C ARG A 143 4.53 10.67 -2.63
N ALA A 144 5.61 11.31 -3.07
CA ALA A 144 6.89 11.28 -2.38
C ALA A 144 6.87 12.25 -1.19
N MET A 145 7.92 12.20 -0.37
CA MET A 145 8.18 13.15 0.71
C MET A 145 9.46 13.93 0.46
N ASP A 146 9.48 15.18 0.89
CA ASP A 146 10.72 15.95 1.00
C ASP A 146 11.56 15.51 2.21
N GLU A 147 12.74 16.09 2.36
CA GLU A 147 13.69 15.82 3.45
C GLU A 147 13.16 16.13 4.86
N HIS A 148 12.03 16.85 4.96
CA HIS A 148 11.36 17.17 6.22
C HIS A 148 10.14 16.27 6.48
N GLY A 149 9.93 15.25 5.66
CA GLY A 149 8.81 14.33 5.80
C GLY A 149 7.46 14.91 5.38
N LYS A 150 7.46 15.97 4.57
CA LYS A 150 6.22 16.57 4.05
C LYS A 150 5.89 16.01 2.67
N TRP A 151 4.61 15.74 2.45
CA TRP A 151 4.09 15.27 1.16
C TRP A 151 4.34 16.26 0.03
N LEU A 152 4.96 15.78 -1.04
CA LEU A 152 5.20 16.55 -2.27
C LEU A 152 3.97 16.56 -3.20
N PRO A 153 3.89 17.51 -4.14
CA PRO A 153 2.92 17.45 -5.24
C PRO A 153 3.09 16.19 -6.09
N LYS A 154 1.98 15.61 -6.57
CA LYS A 154 2.01 14.46 -7.50
C LYS A 154 2.55 14.81 -8.88
N SER A 155 2.36 16.05 -9.29
CA SER A 155 2.78 16.57 -10.59
C SER A 155 3.32 17.98 -10.42
N ARG A 156 4.30 18.32 -11.26
CA ARG A 156 4.78 19.68 -11.43
C ARG A 156 3.83 20.41 -12.38
N LYS A 157 3.26 21.53 -11.95
CA LYS A 157 2.52 22.43 -12.85
C LYS A 157 3.48 23.48 -13.38
N VAL A 158 3.46 23.70 -14.69
CA VAL A 158 4.15 24.80 -15.36
C VAL A 158 3.06 25.60 -16.05
N TYR A 159 2.99 26.89 -15.77
CA TYR A 159 2.07 27.79 -16.45
C TYR A 159 2.78 28.32 -17.70
N ASP A 160 2.13 28.17 -18.85
CA ASP A 160 2.53 28.91 -20.04
C ASP A 160 1.95 30.32 -19.87
N LEU A 161 2.83 31.33 -19.83
CA LEU A 161 2.43 32.72 -19.72
C LEU A 161 2.52 33.31 -21.13
N ASP A 162 1.41 33.83 -21.66
CA ASP A 162 1.46 34.60 -22.90
C ASP A 162 2.31 35.86 -22.64
N GLU A 163 3.39 36.03 -23.41
CA GLU A 163 4.23 37.25 -23.41
C GLU A 163 3.46 38.48 -23.94
#